data_AF-M2B4J2-F1
#
_entry.id   AF-M2B4J2-F1
#
_cell.length_a   1.000
_cell.length_b   1.000
_cell.length_c   1.000
_cell.angle_alpha   90.00
_cell.angle_beta   90.00
_cell.angle_gamma   90.00
#
_symmetry.space_group_name_H-M   'P 1'
#
loop_
_entity.id
_entity.type
_entity.pdbx_description
1 polymer ?
#
loop_
_entity_poly.entity_id
_entity_poly.type
_entity_poly.pdbx_seq_one_letter_code
_entity_poly.pdbx_strand_id
1 'polypeptide(L)'
;MLDPQTLKELQTVLMGGSMLWAIGRVVHWFNGRANETKRVHGQFIPEWIGGTYISCGLLALFWFGPAPRIPAPPSLTFASFGLLIGLAAGWVHGNVRLRLHREHNKDSERQRLNRATDDGNPYRPP
;
A
#
# COMPACT_ATOMS: atom_id res chain seq x y z
N MET A 1 -30.40 14.89 -5.16
CA MET A 1 -29.74 15.50 -3.98
C MET A 1 -29.46 14.35 -3.02
N LEU A 2 -28.20 14.15 -2.59
CA LEU A 2 -27.90 13.10 -1.60
C LEU A 2 -28.55 13.47 -0.27
N ASP A 3 -29.11 12.49 0.44
CA ASP A 3 -29.66 12.73 1.76
C ASP A 3 -28.53 13.04 2.78
N PRO A 4 -28.81 13.82 3.83
CA PRO A 4 -27.81 14.24 4.80
C PRO A 4 -27.08 13.08 5.49
N GLN A 5 -27.75 11.93 5.66
CA GLN A 5 -27.16 10.76 6.31
C GLN A 5 -26.14 10.08 5.38
N THR A 6 -26.47 9.90 4.10
CA THR A 6 -25.50 9.41 3.10
C THR A 6 -24.27 10.32 3.02
N LEU A 7 -24.46 11.65 3.03
CA LEU A 7 -23.34 12.59 3.04
C LEU A 7 -22.43 12.41 4.27
N LYS A 8 -23.03 12.25 5.46
CA LYS A 8 -22.28 12.02 6.71
C LYS A 8 -21.52 10.70 6.69
N GLU A 9 -22.14 9.61 6.24
CA GLU A 9 -21.47 8.31 6.14
C GLU A 9 -20.35 8.33 5.09
N LEU A 10 -20.60 8.92 3.93
CA LEU A 10 -19.59 9.14 2.89
C LEU A 10 -18.40 9.92 3.44
N GLN A 11 -18.64 11.06 4.09
CA GLN A 11 -17.59 11.86 4.70
C GLN A 11 -16.80 11.05 5.74
N THR A 12 -17.48 10.25 6.56
CA THR A 12 -16.83 9.41 7.58
C THR A 12 -15.92 8.35 6.96
N VAL A 13 -16.38 7.66 5.92
CA VAL A 13 -15.57 6.67 5.18
C VAL A 13 -14.36 7.34 4.52
N LEU A 14 -14.56 8.48 3.85
CA LEU A 14 -13.48 9.19 3.18
C LEU A 14 -12.45 9.72 4.18
N MET A 15 -12.90 10.39 5.25
CA MET A 15 -12.00 10.89 6.30
C MET A 15 -11.24 9.76 6.99
N GLY A 16 -11.93 8.66 7.33
CA GLY A 16 -11.30 7.47 7.92
C GLY A 16 -10.23 6.87 7.01
N GLY A 17 -10.54 6.70 5.73
CA GLY A 17 -9.60 6.19 4.73
C GLY A 17 -8.40 7.10 4.51
N SER A 18 -8.62 8.42 4.41
CA SER A 18 -7.55 9.41 4.30
C SER A 18 -6.66 9.44 5.55
N MET A 19 -7.24 9.32 6.74
CA MET A 19 -6.48 9.29 7.99
C MET A 19 -5.62 8.01 8.10
N LEU A 20 -6.18 6.86 7.75
CA LEU A 20 -5.45 5.59 7.68
C LEU A 20 -4.29 5.65 6.67
N TRP A 21 -4.55 6.22 5.49
CA TRP A 21 -3.50 6.44 4.49
C TRP A 21 -2.39 7.36 5.02
N ALA A 22 -2.75 8.48 5.67
CA ALA A 22 -1.78 9.42 6.23
C ALA A 22 -0.94 8.77 7.34
N ILE A 23 -1.56 8.05 8.26
CA ILE A 23 -0.85 7.29 9.31
C ILE A 23 0.09 6.26 8.67
N GLY A 24 -0.40 5.49 7.69
CA GLY A 24 0.41 4.52 6.96
C GLY A 24 1.62 5.16 6.28
N ARG A 25 1.45 6.34 5.67
CA ARG A 25 2.54 7.11 5.05
C ARG A 25 3.57 7.57 6.06
N VAL A 26 3.14 8.08 7.21
CA VAL A 26 4.04 8.54 8.27
C VAL A 26 4.84 7.36 8.83
N VAL A 27 4.17 6.25 9.15
CA VAL A 27 4.82 5.01 9.61
C VAL A 27 5.80 4.48 8.56
N HIS A 28 5.41 4.49 7.29
CA HIS A 28 6.29 4.10 6.19
C HIS A 28 7.52 5.01 6.09
N TRP A 29 7.35 6.32 6.20
CA TRP A 29 8.44 7.29 6.13
C TRP A 29 9.48 7.05 7.24
N PHE A 30 9.03 6.80 8.47
CA PHE A 30 9.94 6.45 9.57
C PHE A 30 10.64 5.10 9.34
N ASN A 31 9.90 4.06 8.96
CA ASN A 31 10.46 2.73 8.75
C ASN A 31 11.38 2.63 7.52
N GLY A 32 11.09 3.42 6.48
CA GLY A 32 11.83 3.45 5.23
C GLY A 32 13.21 4.11 5.35
N ARG A 33 13.44 4.93 6.39
CA ARG A 33 14.77 5.50 6.69
C ARG A 33 15.74 4.47 7.24
N ALA A 34 15.25 3.47 7.96
CA ALA A 34 16.11 2.52 8.66
C ALA A 34 16.64 1.38 7.78
N ASN A 35 15.91 1.00 6.73
CA ASN A 35 16.30 -0.12 5.87
C ASN A 35 15.67 -0.02 4.48
N GLU A 36 16.48 -0.13 3.44
CA GLU A 36 16.03 -0.09 2.04
C GLU A 36 15.03 -1.22 1.70
N THR A 37 15.20 -2.41 2.27
CA THR A 37 14.25 -3.52 2.11
C THR A 37 12.88 -3.13 2.66
N LYS A 38 12.83 -2.51 3.84
CA LYS A 38 11.56 -2.04 4.44
C LYS A 38 10.94 -0.91 3.62
N ARG A 39 11.77 -0.04 3.04
CA ARG A 39 11.35 1.03 2.13
C ARG A 39 10.67 0.47 0.87
N VAL A 40 11.30 -0.49 0.19
CA VAL A 40 10.73 -1.03 -1.06
C VAL A 40 9.47 -1.85 -0.79
N HIS A 41 9.46 -2.66 0.28
CA HIS A 41 8.30 -3.47 0.67
C HIS A 41 7.10 -2.61 1.07
N GLY A 42 7.33 -1.62 1.93
CA GLY A 42 6.24 -0.87 2.58
C GLY A 42 5.65 0.24 1.73
N GLN A 43 6.25 0.58 0.59
CA GLN A 43 5.92 1.80 -0.15
C GLN A 43 4.45 1.92 -0.54
N PHE A 44 3.82 0.80 -0.90
CA PHE A 44 2.44 0.76 -1.40
C PHE A 44 1.42 0.27 -0.37
N ILE A 45 1.85 -0.15 0.82
CA ILE A 45 0.94 -0.60 1.88
C ILE A 45 -0.08 0.50 2.22
N PRO A 46 0.30 1.79 2.37
CA PRO A 46 -0.66 2.86 2.66
C PRO A 46 -1.73 3.01 1.57
N GLU A 47 -1.36 2.92 0.30
CA GLU A 47 -2.25 3.01 -0.85
C GLU A 47 -3.26 1.87 -0.88
N TRP A 48 -2.80 0.64 -0.61
CA TRP A 48 -3.69 -0.50 -0.51
C TRP A 48 -4.67 -0.38 0.66
N ILE A 49 -4.21 0.02 1.85
CA ILE A 49 -5.08 0.23 3.02
C ILE A 49 -6.12 1.30 2.72
N GLY A 50 -5.69 2.49 2.28
CA GLY A 50 -6.60 3.60 2.01
C GLY A 50 -7.59 3.28 0.88
N GLY A 51 -7.10 2.68 -0.20
CA GLY A 51 -7.91 2.34 -1.37
C GLY A 51 -8.98 1.29 -1.06
N THR A 52 -8.60 0.20 -0.38
CA THR A 52 -9.53 -0.88 -0.04
C THR A 52 -10.50 -0.51 1.08
N TYR A 53 -10.07 0.29 2.07
CA TYR A 53 -10.97 0.83 3.09
C TYR A 53 -12.08 1.67 2.46
N ILE A 54 -11.71 2.62 1.60
CA ILE A 54 -12.65 3.51 0.93
C ILE A 54 -13.54 2.71 -0.02
N SER A 55 -12.98 1.85 -0.87
CA SER A 55 -13.77 1.12 -1.87
C SER A 55 -14.77 0.16 -1.22
N CYS A 56 -14.39 -0.56 -0.16
CA CYS A 56 -15.32 -1.43 0.57
C CYS A 56 -16.40 -0.63 1.29
N GLY A 57 -16.04 0.51 1.91
CA GLY A 57 -17.01 1.39 2.57
C GLY A 57 -18.02 2.01 1.59
N LEU A 58 -17.55 2.44 0.41
CA LEU A 58 -18.40 2.95 -0.66
C LEU A 58 -19.29 1.87 -1.26
N LEU A 59 -18.76 0.67 -1.48
CA LEU A 59 -19.52 -0.47 -2.00
C LEU A 59 -20.66 -0.84 -1.04
N ALA A 60 -20.38 -0.86 0.26
CA ALA A 60 -21.40 -1.13 1.27
C ALA A 60 -22.44 -0.01 1.36
N LEU A 61 -22.03 1.27 1.26
CA LEU A 61 -22.96 2.39 1.20
C LEU A 61 -23.86 2.33 -0.04
N PHE A 62 -23.30 1.91 -1.19
CA PHE A 62 -24.06 1.71 -2.43
C PHE A 62 -25.06 0.55 -2.33
N TRP A 63 -24.68 -0.57 -1.72
CA TRP A 63 -25.49 -1.78 -1.69
C TRP A 63 -26.54 -1.80 -0.57
N PHE A 64 -26.16 -1.37 0.63
CA PHE A 64 -27.02 -1.41 1.82
C PHE A 64 -27.69 -0.07 2.13
N GLY A 65 -27.19 1.03 1.56
CA GLY A 65 -27.66 2.38 1.85
C GLY A 65 -27.23 2.89 3.24
N PRO A 66 -27.66 4.10 3.60
CA PRO A 66 -27.39 4.70 4.91
C PRO A 66 -28.17 4.02 6.03
N ALA A 67 -27.55 3.84 7.20
CA ALA A 67 -28.14 3.16 8.35
C ALA A 67 -28.17 4.06 9.60
N PRO A 68 -29.17 4.97 9.73
CA PRO A 68 -29.18 6.03 10.75
C PRO A 68 -29.43 5.55 12.19
N ARG A 69 -29.90 4.30 12.37
CA ARG A 69 -30.31 3.78 13.69
C ARG A 69 -29.37 2.72 14.26
N ILE A 70 -28.25 2.45 13.59
CA ILE A 70 -27.32 1.39 13.99
C ILE A 70 -26.03 2.04 14.49
N PRO A 71 -25.50 1.65 15.67
CA PRO A 71 -24.28 2.24 16.22
C PRO A 71 -23.04 2.03 15.32
N ALA A 72 -23.02 0.95 14.54
CA ALA A 72 -22.03 0.69 13.51
C ALA A 72 -22.74 0.52 12.16
N PRO A 73 -22.77 1.55 11.29
CA PRO A 73 -23.38 1.44 9.97
C PRO A 73 -22.61 0.40 9.12
N PRO A 74 -23.29 -0.31 8.19
CA PRO A 74 -22.68 -1.30 7.33
C PRO A 74 -21.45 -0.76 6.58
N SER A 75 -21.50 0.50 6.14
CA SER A 75 -20.42 1.21 5.48
C SER A 75 -19.11 1.18 6.29
N LEU A 76 -19.15 1.40 7.61
CA LEU A 76 -17.98 1.34 8.50
C LEU A 76 -17.50 -0.08 8.77
N THR A 77 -18.43 -1.03 8.94
CA THR A 77 -18.08 -2.44 9.15
C THR A 77 -17.34 -2.99 7.92
N PHE A 78 -17.87 -2.76 6.72
CA PHE A 78 -17.23 -3.18 5.48
C PHE A 78 -15.93 -2.43 5.20
N ALA A 79 -15.85 -1.14 5.53
CA ALA A 79 -14.58 -0.41 5.42
C ALA A 79 -13.49 -1.04 6.32
N SER A 80 -13.85 -1.50 7.52
CA SER A 80 -12.93 -2.20 8.43
C SER A 80 -12.47 -3.55 7.85
N PHE A 81 -13.33 -4.30 7.18
CA PHE A 81 -12.92 -5.47 6.40
C PHE A 81 -11.99 -5.08 5.23
N GLY A 82 -12.28 -3.97 4.56
CA GLY A 82 -11.43 -3.36 3.55
C GLY A 82 -10.01 -3.13 4.06
N LEU A 83 -9.84 -2.60 5.28
CA LEU A 83 -8.51 -2.42 5.88
C LEU A 83 -7.72 -3.73 5.99
N LEU A 84 -8.35 -4.85 6.39
CA LEU A 84 -7.69 -6.16 6.47
C LEU A 84 -7.26 -6.63 5.08
N ILE A 85 -8.12 -6.46 4.07
CA ILE A 85 -7.83 -6.81 2.67
C ILE A 85 -6.66 -5.94 2.16
N GLY A 86 -6.67 -4.64 2.46
CA GLY A 86 -5.60 -3.71 2.09
C GLY A 86 -4.26 -4.04 2.71
N LEU A 87 -4.24 -4.47 3.97
CA LEU A 87 -3.02 -4.95 4.62
C LEU A 87 -2.48 -6.21 3.93
N ALA A 88 -3.35 -7.20 3.67
CA ALA A 88 -2.95 -8.43 3.00
C ALA A 88 -2.45 -8.17 1.56
N ALA A 89 -3.20 -7.40 0.77
CA ALA A 89 -2.83 -7.04 -0.60
C ALA A 89 -1.55 -6.19 -0.63
N GLY A 90 -1.41 -5.24 0.29
CA GLY A 90 -0.21 -4.43 0.46
C GLY A 90 1.02 -5.26 0.80
N TRP A 91 0.88 -6.24 1.68
CA TRP A 91 1.96 -7.17 2.02
C TRP A 91 2.36 -8.05 0.83
N VAL A 92 1.39 -8.61 0.10
CA VAL A 92 1.67 -9.40 -1.12
C VAL A 92 2.36 -8.55 -2.18
N HIS A 93 1.83 -7.37 -2.49
CA HIS A 93 2.42 -6.46 -3.47
C HIS A 93 3.84 -6.03 -3.05
N GLY A 94 4.04 -5.70 -1.78
CA GLY A 94 5.35 -5.38 -1.22
C GLY A 94 6.36 -6.52 -1.37
N ASN A 95 5.94 -7.77 -1.18
CA ASN A 95 6.79 -8.95 -1.36
C ASN A 95 7.17 -9.18 -2.83
N VAL A 96 6.21 -9.06 -3.75
CA VAL A 96 6.48 -9.17 -5.19
C VAL A 96 7.49 -8.12 -5.62
N ARG A 97 7.31 -6.88 -5.16
CA ARG A 97 8.21 -5.78 -5.51
C ARG A 97 9.60 -5.93 -4.91
N LEU A 98 9.69 -6.45 -3.69
CA LEU A 98 10.98 -6.83 -3.10
C LEU A 98 11.74 -7.85 -3.94
N ARG A 99 11.05 -8.87 -4.47
CA ARG A 99 11.66 -9.90 -5.32
C ARG A 99 12.19 -9.28 -6.61
N LEU A 100 11.36 -8.50 -7.31
CA LEU A 100 11.75 -7.81 -8.54
C LEU A 100 12.92 -6.83 -8.32
N HIS A 101 12.91 -6.10 -7.20
CA HIS A 101 14.01 -5.17 -6.87
C HIS A 101 15.33 -5.90 -6.60
N ARG A 102 15.28 -7.05 -5.92
CA ARG A 102 16.48 -7.89 -5.70
C ARG A 102 17.02 -8.48 -7.00
N GLU A 103 16.15 -8.92 -7.90
CA GLU A 103 16.54 -9.44 -9.22
C GLU A 103 17.24 -8.36 -10.05
N HIS A 104 16.65 -7.16 -10.13
CA HIS A 104 17.24 -6.04 -10.86
C HIS A 104 18.62 -5.62 -10.31
N ASN A 105 18.80 -5.62 -8.98
CA ASN A 105 20.09 -5.29 -8.38
C ASN A 105 21.16 -6.36 -8.69
N LYS A 106 20.80 -7.66 -8.69
CA LYS A 106 21.73 -8.74 -9.06
C LYS A 106 22.19 -8.63 -10.51
N ASP A 107 21.27 -8.31 -11.42
CA ASP A 107 21.61 -8.15 -12.84
C ASP A 107 22.49 -6.93 -13.08
N SER A 108 22.24 -5.83 -12.36
CA SER A 108 23.06 -4.62 -12.40
C SER A 108 24.47 -4.87 -11.87
N GLU A 109 24.62 -5.66 -10.80
CA GLU A 109 25.91 -6.04 -10.24
C GLU A 109 26.70 -6.96 -11.19
N ARG A 110 26.02 -7.94 -11.81
CA ARG A 110 26.62 -8.78 -12.86
C ARG A 110 27.08 -7.96 -14.06
N GLN A 111 26.29 -6.99 -14.52
CA GLN A 111 26.70 -6.11 -15.62
C GLN A 111 27.90 -5.24 -15.26
N ARG A 112 27.98 -4.75 -14.01
CA ARG A 112 29.15 -4.00 -13.53
C ARG A 112 30.39 -4.88 -13.47
N LEU A 113 30.28 -6.10 -12.96
CA LEU A 113 31.36 -7.08 -12.94
C LEU A 113 31.84 -7.39 -14.36
N ASN A 114 30.93 -7.70 -15.28
CA ASN A 114 31.29 -8.02 -16.67
C ASN A 114 31.96 -6.84 -17.38
N ARG A 115 31.47 -5.60 -17.20
CA ARG A 115 32.15 -4.40 -17.74
C ARG A 115 33.51 -4.16 -17.12
N ALA A 116 33.67 -4.48 -15.85
CA ALA A 116 34.98 -4.41 -15.21
C ALA A 116 35.90 -5.49 -15.77
N THR A 117 35.44 -6.68 -16.17
CA THR A 117 36.29 -7.71 -16.78
C THR A 117 36.68 -7.38 -18.23
N ASP A 118 35.83 -6.62 -18.94
CA ASP A 118 36.06 -6.10 -20.31
C ASP A 118 36.85 -4.79 -20.36
N ASP A 119 37.44 -4.34 -19.24
CA ASP A 119 38.24 -3.10 -19.17
C ASP A 119 39.58 -3.19 -19.94
N GLY A 120 39.82 -4.29 -20.64
CA GLY A 120 40.96 -4.47 -21.55
C GLY A 120 42.30 -4.56 -20.83
N ASN A 121 42.30 -4.77 -19.51
CA ASN A 121 43.53 -4.92 -18.73
C ASN A 121 44.04 -6.38 -18.79
N PRO A 122 45.13 -6.67 -19.51
CA PRO A 122 45.63 -8.04 -19.71
C PRO A 122 46.26 -8.65 -18.45
N TYR A 123 46.45 -7.87 -17.38
CA TYR A 123 47.13 -8.32 -16.15
C TYR A 123 46.19 -8.68 -14.99
N ARG A 124 44.88 -8.79 -15.23
CA ARG A 124 43.93 -9.14 -14.16
C ARG A 124 43.97 -10.66 -13.87
N PRO A 125 44.32 -11.08 -12.64
CA PRO A 125 44.31 -12.51 -12.30
C PRO A 125 42.87 -13.06 -12.24
N PRO A 126 42.69 -14.38 -12.47
CA PRO A 126 41.39 -15.05 -12.47
C PRO A 126 40.69 -15.02 -11.09
#